data_AF-A0AAU2DMM4-F1
#
_entry.id   AF-A0AAU2DMM4-F1
#
_cell.length_a   1.000
_cell.length_b   1.000
_cell.length_c   1.000
_cell.angle_alpha   90.00
_cell.angle_beta   90.00
_cell.angle_gamma   90.00
#
_symmetry.space_group_name_H-M   'P 1'
#
loop_
_entity.id
_entity.type
_entity.pdbx_description
1 polymer ?
#
loop_
_entity_poly.entity_id
_entity_poly.type
_entity_poly.pdbx_seq_one_letter_code
_entity_poly.pdbx_strand_id
1 'polypeptide(L)'
;MDAQWREDAALARGRHRQVERSRHRNRHDWLTDKHQELLRTKTVKELLHDLSDDQGMTWVDMSRMLGVSVPALRKWRKAGGVSPENRSRLAQLAAFLQVLADAGVSDPAQWITQPMVDGFTVTVMDLYSPEIAAEFIDLGAGDVTSVMLLDRIVPQWRETYKSEYEVVIAEDGLPSLRPRG
;
A
#
# COMPACT_ATOMS: atom_id res chain seq x y z
N MET A 1 25.82 -30.13 24.11
CA MET A 1 24.47 -30.01 23.51
C MET A 1 24.02 -28.56 23.38
N ASP A 2 24.34 -27.68 24.33
CA ASP A 2 23.87 -26.28 24.36
C ASP A 2 24.50 -25.32 23.33
N ALA A 3 25.71 -25.60 22.85
CA ALA A 3 26.40 -24.78 21.84
C ALA A 3 25.84 -25.01 20.42
N GLN A 4 25.60 -26.28 20.07
CA GLN A 4 25.08 -26.69 18.75
C GLN A 4 23.69 -26.11 18.47
N TRP A 5 22.79 -26.10 19.47
CA TRP A 5 21.45 -25.52 19.31
C TRP A 5 21.48 -23.99 19.09
N ARG A 6 22.42 -23.27 19.73
CA ARG A 6 22.60 -21.83 19.53
C ARG A 6 23.14 -21.51 18.14
N GLU A 7 24.09 -22.30 17.64
CA GLU A 7 24.62 -22.18 16.28
C GLU A 7 23.58 -22.53 15.21
N ASP A 8 22.84 -23.63 15.37
CA ASP A 8 21.77 -24.03 14.44
C ASP A 8 20.65 -22.98 14.40
N ALA A 9 20.26 -22.43 15.56
CA ALA A 9 19.30 -21.34 15.64
C ALA A 9 19.82 -20.04 15.02
N ALA A 10 21.12 -19.73 15.16
CA ALA A 10 21.74 -18.58 14.52
C ALA A 10 21.76 -18.72 12.98
N LEU A 11 22.12 -19.90 12.48
CA LEU A 11 22.11 -20.23 11.05
C LEU A 11 20.71 -20.20 10.46
N ALA A 12 19.71 -20.75 11.17
CA ALA A 12 18.32 -20.71 10.76
C ALA A 12 17.79 -19.27 10.65
N ARG A 13 18.08 -18.42 11.66
CA ARG A 13 17.75 -16.99 11.62
C ARG A 13 18.47 -16.25 10.49
N GLY A 14 19.73 -16.58 10.22
CA GLY A 14 20.50 -16.00 9.11
C GLY A 14 19.88 -16.31 7.75
N ARG A 15 19.51 -17.59 7.52
CA ARG A 15 18.82 -18.02 6.30
C ARG A 15 17.47 -17.34 6.12
N HIS A 16 16.67 -17.23 7.17
CA HIS A 16 15.37 -16.56 7.13
C HIS A 16 15.49 -15.10 6.67
N ARG A 17 16.40 -14.34 7.30
CA ARG A 17 16.65 -12.93 6.93
C ARG A 17 17.14 -12.78 5.49
N GLN A 18 17.94 -13.72 5.01
CA GLN A 18 18.40 -13.70 3.63
C GLN A 18 17.26 -13.93 2.64
N VAL A 19 16.33 -14.83 2.95
CA VAL A 19 15.14 -15.08 2.14
C VAL A 19 14.22 -13.85 2.13
N GLU A 20 13.91 -13.27 3.29
CA GLU A 20 13.10 -12.04 3.41
C GLU A 20 13.70 -10.90 2.58
N ARG A 21 15.00 -10.63 2.74
CA ARG A 21 15.71 -9.59 1.95
C ARG A 21 15.67 -9.86 0.45
N SER A 22 15.70 -11.12 0.06
CA SER A 22 15.64 -11.50 -1.36
C SER A 22 14.24 -11.31 -1.93
N ARG A 23 13.19 -11.70 -1.18
CA ARG A 23 11.81 -11.42 -1.57
C ARG A 23 11.55 -9.93 -1.71
N HIS A 24 11.93 -9.15 -0.70
CA HIS A 24 11.76 -7.70 -0.70
C HIS A 24 12.45 -7.03 -1.91
N ARG A 25 13.71 -7.38 -2.20
CA ARG A 25 14.40 -6.90 -3.41
C ARG A 25 13.65 -7.26 -4.69
N ASN A 26 13.20 -8.52 -4.80
CA ASN A 26 12.44 -8.95 -5.96
C ASN A 26 11.14 -8.14 -6.14
N ARG A 27 10.48 -7.71 -5.07
CA ARG A 27 9.27 -6.85 -5.16
C ARG A 27 9.58 -5.45 -5.64
N HIS A 28 10.68 -4.88 -5.14
CA HIS A 28 11.14 -3.58 -5.61
C HIS A 28 11.47 -3.61 -7.11
N ASP A 29 12.17 -4.65 -7.56
CA ASP A 29 12.49 -4.84 -8.97
C ASP A 29 11.23 -5.06 -9.79
N TRP A 30 10.29 -5.88 -9.32
CA TRP A 30 9.00 -6.10 -9.99
C TRP A 30 8.17 -4.82 -10.13
N LEU A 31 8.06 -4.00 -9.07
CA LEU A 31 7.42 -2.69 -9.14
C LEU A 31 8.10 -1.77 -10.14
N THR A 32 9.43 -1.76 -10.15
CA THR A 32 10.23 -0.94 -11.07
C THR A 32 9.99 -1.35 -12.51
N ASP A 33 10.05 -2.65 -12.80
CA ASP A 33 9.81 -3.19 -14.14
C ASP A 33 8.39 -2.89 -14.61
N LYS A 34 7.38 -3.05 -13.72
CA LYS A 34 6.00 -2.74 -14.05
C LYS A 34 5.79 -1.25 -14.31
N HIS A 35 6.39 -0.40 -13.50
CA HIS A 35 6.38 1.05 -13.71
C HIS A 35 6.97 1.42 -15.09
N GLN A 36 8.12 0.87 -15.44
CA GLN A 36 8.76 1.13 -16.74
C GLN A 36 7.94 0.58 -17.92
N GLU A 37 7.33 -0.59 -17.77
CA GLU A 37 6.40 -1.16 -18.75
C GLU A 37 5.26 -0.19 -19.03
N LEU A 38 4.57 0.30 -17.98
CA LEU A 38 3.43 1.21 -18.12
C LEU A 38 3.86 2.55 -18.72
N LEU A 39 5.03 3.09 -18.37
CA LEU A 39 5.55 4.33 -18.98
C LEU A 39 5.78 4.20 -20.49
N ARG A 40 6.21 3.03 -20.98
CA ARG A 40 6.44 2.79 -22.40
C ARG A 40 5.15 2.51 -23.16
N THR A 41 4.21 1.82 -22.54
CA THR A 41 3.06 1.22 -23.22
C THR A 41 1.76 1.99 -23.07
N LYS A 42 1.63 2.82 -22.03
CA LYS A 42 0.38 3.50 -21.70
C LYS A 42 0.48 5.02 -21.84
N THR A 43 -0.58 5.59 -22.37
CA THR A 43 -0.86 7.02 -22.35
C THR A 43 -1.45 7.41 -20.99
N VAL A 44 -1.44 8.71 -20.69
CA VAL A 44 -2.03 9.28 -19.46
C VAL A 44 -3.53 8.97 -19.37
N LYS A 45 -4.22 8.99 -20.51
CA LYS A 45 -5.65 8.71 -20.57
C LYS A 45 -5.94 7.25 -20.24
N GLU A 46 -5.13 6.33 -20.75
CA GLU A 46 -5.24 4.90 -20.42
C GLU A 46 -4.89 4.65 -18.95
N LEU A 47 -3.83 5.24 -18.42
CA LEU A 47 -3.49 5.10 -17.00
C LEU A 47 -4.64 5.58 -16.08
N LEU A 48 -5.26 6.72 -16.40
CA LEU A 48 -6.40 7.23 -15.65
C LEU A 48 -7.64 6.33 -15.78
N HIS A 49 -7.84 5.71 -16.94
CA HIS A 49 -8.92 4.74 -17.15
C HIS A 49 -8.66 3.46 -16.35
N ASP A 50 -7.47 2.88 -16.47
CA ASP A 50 -7.08 1.67 -15.74
C ASP A 50 -7.25 1.89 -14.22
N LEU A 51 -6.83 3.05 -13.70
CA LEU A 51 -7.00 3.41 -12.29
C LEU A 51 -8.48 3.54 -11.87
N SER A 52 -9.31 4.25 -12.64
CA SER A 52 -10.68 4.52 -12.23
C SER A 52 -11.65 3.38 -12.51
N ASP A 53 -11.55 2.80 -13.70
CA ASP A 53 -12.58 1.93 -14.26
C ASP A 53 -12.22 0.46 -14.04
N ASP A 54 -10.95 0.09 -14.20
CA ASP A 54 -10.50 -1.30 -14.04
C ASP A 54 -10.11 -1.62 -12.59
N GLN A 55 -9.45 -0.68 -11.91
CA GLN A 55 -8.97 -0.85 -10.53
C GLN A 55 -9.91 -0.28 -9.48
N GLY A 56 -10.97 0.45 -9.89
CA GLY A 56 -11.99 0.97 -8.98
C GLY A 56 -11.56 2.16 -8.11
N MET A 57 -10.43 2.81 -8.42
CA MET A 57 -9.92 3.92 -7.62
C MET A 57 -10.75 5.19 -7.82
N THR A 58 -11.13 5.84 -6.72
CA THR A 58 -11.89 7.09 -6.84
C THR A 58 -11.00 8.25 -7.28
N TRP A 59 -11.60 9.25 -7.94
CA TRP A 59 -10.87 10.49 -8.29
C TRP A 59 -10.31 11.22 -7.08
N VAL A 60 -11.01 11.13 -5.94
CA VAL A 60 -10.56 11.76 -4.69
C VAL A 60 -9.32 11.05 -4.17
N ASP A 61 -9.31 9.73 -4.17
CA ASP A 61 -8.17 8.96 -3.67
C ASP A 61 -6.96 9.09 -4.59
N MET A 62 -7.16 9.04 -5.92
CA MET A 62 -6.11 9.37 -6.88
C MET A 62 -5.52 10.77 -6.62
N SER A 63 -6.39 11.76 -6.35
CA SER A 63 -5.95 13.13 -6.09
C SER A 63 -5.07 13.23 -4.84
N ARG A 64 -5.45 12.52 -3.77
CA ARG A 64 -4.71 12.47 -2.50
C ARG A 64 -3.35 11.80 -2.69
N MET A 65 -3.31 10.62 -3.29
CA MET A 65 -2.07 9.84 -3.45
C MET A 65 -1.09 10.48 -4.43
N LEU A 66 -1.59 11.20 -5.45
CA LEU A 66 -0.73 11.90 -6.41
C LEU A 66 -0.36 13.32 -5.96
N GLY A 67 -0.97 13.85 -4.91
CA GLY A 67 -0.75 15.22 -4.44
C GLY A 67 -1.20 16.28 -5.46
N VAL A 68 -2.25 16.01 -6.24
CA VAL A 68 -2.81 16.94 -7.24
C VAL A 68 -4.31 17.09 -7.07
N SER A 69 -4.91 18.13 -7.64
CA SER A 69 -6.36 18.35 -7.51
C SER A 69 -7.18 17.47 -8.47
N VAL A 70 -8.41 17.11 -8.07
CA VAL A 70 -9.36 16.42 -8.98
C VAL A 70 -9.60 17.18 -10.28
N PRO A 71 -9.74 18.53 -10.31
CA PRO A 71 -9.78 19.29 -11.56
C PRO A 71 -8.55 19.09 -12.45
N ALA A 72 -7.34 18.97 -11.88
CA ALA A 72 -6.13 18.69 -12.65
C ALA A 72 -6.21 17.31 -13.31
N LEU A 73 -6.61 16.27 -12.57
CA LEU A 73 -6.81 14.92 -13.13
C LEU A 73 -7.84 14.92 -14.26
N ARG A 74 -8.96 15.63 -14.09
CA ARG A 74 -10.00 15.78 -15.13
C ARG A 74 -9.48 16.52 -16.36
N LYS A 75 -8.61 17.52 -16.17
CA LYS A 75 -7.94 18.22 -17.28
C LYS A 75 -7.02 17.28 -18.03
N TRP A 76 -6.20 16.49 -17.34
CA TRP A 76 -5.31 15.51 -17.97
C TRP A 76 -6.08 14.50 -18.82
N ARG A 77 -7.23 14.02 -18.34
CA ARG A 77 -8.10 13.10 -19.09
C ARG A 77 -8.65 13.70 -20.39
N LYS A 78 -9.02 14.98 -20.39
CA LYS A 78 -9.71 15.64 -21.52
C LYS A 78 -8.75 16.32 -22.51
N ALA A 79 -7.80 17.07 -21.98
CA ALA A 79 -6.98 18.03 -22.72
C ALA A 79 -5.48 17.71 -22.67
N GLY A 80 -5.07 16.68 -21.92
CA GLY A 80 -3.66 16.34 -21.73
C GLY A 80 -2.89 17.41 -20.95
N GLY A 81 -1.64 17.66 -21.34
CA GLY A 81 -0.77 18.65 -20.71
C GLY A 81 -0.24 18.25 -19.33
N VAL A 82 -0.08 16.94 -19.09
CA VAL A 82 0.59 16.44 -17.89
C VAL A 82 2.10 16.64 -18.01
N SER A 83 2.77 16.99 -16.93
CA SER A 83 4.23 17.00 -16.91
C SER A 83 4.79 15.56 -16.95
N PRO A 84 6.03 15.35 -17.43
CA PRO A 84 6.69 14.04 -17.36
C PRO A 84 6.73 13.46 -15.95
N GLU A 85 6.97 14.31 -14.95
CA GLU A 85 6.97 13.95 -13.52
C GLU A 85 5.62 13.39 -13.06
N ASN A 86 4.52 14.10 -13.38
CA ASN A 86 3.18 13.63 -13.01
C ASN A 86 2.75 12.40 -13.80
N ARG A 87 3.22 12.26 -15.05
CA ARG A 87 3.03 11.03 -15.82
C ARG A 87 3.74 9.84 -15.15
N SER A 88 4.96 10.05 -14.65
CA SER A 88 5.73 9.06 -13.90
C SER A 88 4.99 8.63 -12.63
N ARG A 89 4.55 9.58 -11.80
CA ARG A 89 3.79 9.29 -10.57
C ARG A 89 2.49 8.54 -10.82
N LEU A 90 1.78 8.89 -11.90
CA LEU A 90 0.57 8.20 -12.32
C LEU A 90 0.86 6.75 -12.73
N ALA A 91 1.90 6.52 -13.53
CA ALA A 91 2.31 5.19 -13.94
C ALA A 91 2.79 4.35 -12.74
N GLN A 92 3.45 4.97 -11.77
CA GLN A 92 3.89 4.31 -10.55
C GLN A 92 2.72 3.89 -9.64
N LEU A 93 1.71 4.75 -9.48
CA LEU A 93 0.50 4.41 -8.75
C LEU A 93 -0.28 3.27 -9.42
N ALA A 94 -0.40 3.30 -10.76
CA ALA A 94 -1.02 2.21 -11.51
C ALA A 94 -0.24 0.90 -11.37
N ALA A 95 1.09 0.95 -11.47
CA ALA A 95 1.96 -0.21 -11.27
C ALA A 95 1.78 -0.79 -9.86
N PHE A 96 1.73 0.06 -8.84
CA PHE A 96 1.52 -0.35 -7.46
C PHE A 96 0.22 -1.16 -7.28
N LEU A 97 -0.91 -0.68 -7.81
CA LEU A 97 -2.18 -1.41 -7.69
C LEU A 97 -2.20 -2.70 -8.52
N GLN A 98 -1.59 -2.74 -9.71
CA GLN A 98 -1.48 -3.98 -10.50
C GLN A 98 -0.63 -5.02 -9.77
N VAL A 99 0.51 -4.60 -9.23
CA VAL A 99 1.41 -5.49 -8.48
C VAL A 99 0.77 -5.97 -7.18
N LEU A 100 -0.02 -5.14 -6.49
CA LEU A 100 -0.82 -5.60 -5.34
C LEU A 100 -1.82 -6.69 -5.74
N ALA A 101 -2.54 -6.49 -6.84
CA ALA A 101 -3.49 -7.47 -7.35
C ALA A 101 -2.80 -8.81 -7.64
N ASP A 102 -1.70 -8.75 -8.40
CA ASP A 102 -0.90 -9.90 -8.77
C ASP A 102 -0.26 -10.60 -7.55
N ALA A 103 0.00 -9.85 -6.48
CA ALA A 103 0.51 -10.37 -5.21
C ALA A 103 -0.56 -11.05 -4.34
N GLY A 104 -1.84 -11.04 -4.77
CA GLY A 104 -2.94 -11.75 -4.13
C GLY A 104 -3.99 -10.85 -3.47
N VAL A 105 -3.87 -9.53 -3.55
CA VAL A 105 -4.88 -8.61 -3.00
C VAL A 105 -6.07 -8.53 -3.96
N SER A 106 -7.24 -9.02 -3.54
CA SER A 106 -8.40 -9.15 -4.45
C SER A 106 -8.98 -7.81 -4.94
N ASP A 107 -9.02 -6.79 -4.09
CA ASP A 107 -9.45 -5.43 -4.43
C ASP A 107 -8.42 -4.43 -3.88
N PRO A 108 -7.36 -4.11 -4.65
CA PRO A 108 -6.30 -3.23 -4.18
C PRO A 108 -6.80 -1.82 -3.82
N ALA A 109 -7.72 -1.25 -4.58
CA ALA A 109 -8.21 0.12 -4.33
C ALA A 109 -9.02 0.19 -3.03
N GLN A 110 -9.87 -0.80 -2.75
CA GLN A 110 -10.55 -0.89 -1.47
C GLN A 110 -9.55 -1.19 -0.35
N TRP A 111 -8.64 -2.16 -0.55
CA TRP A 111 -7.71 -2.62 0.47
C TRP A 111 -6.82 -1.49 1.02
N ILE A 112 -6.34 -0.59 0.16
CA ILE A 112 -5.49 0.53 0.61
C ILE A 112 -6.24 1.57 1.46
N THR A 113 -7.58 1.59 1.41
CA THR A 113 -8.43 2.49 2.22
C THR A 113 -8.79 1.91 3.58
N GLN A 114 -8.53 0.62 3.81
CA GLN A 114 -8.88 -0.04 5.05
C GLN A 114 -7.85 0.25 6.14
N PRO A 115 -8.28 0.40 7.39
CA PRO A 115 -7.37 0.46 8.52
C PRO A 115 -6.41 -0.72 8.53
N MET A 116 -5.12 -0.46 8.68
CA MET A 116 -4.10 -1.50 8.72
C MET A 116 -4.17 -2.33 10.01
N VAL A 117 -4.67 -1.73 11.10
CA VAL A 117 -4.81 -2.36 12.42
C VAL A 117 -6.12 -1.93 13.05
N ASP A 118 -6.84 -2.89 13.63
CA ASP A 118 -8.10 -2.63 14.34
C ASP A 118 -7.91 -1.63 15.49
N GLY A 119 -8.83 -0.66 15.56
CA GLY A 119 -8.78 0.41 16.56
C GLY A 119 -7.84 1.57 16.22
N PHE A 120 -7.22 1.56 15.05
CA PHE A 120 -6.41 2.66 14.52
C PHE A 120 -6.97 3.16 13.19
N THR A 121 -6.68 4.40 12.84
CA THR A 121 -7.19 5.04 11.61
C THR A 121 -6.19 5.00 10.45
N VAL A 122 -4.96 4.54 10.68
CA VAL A 122 -3.91 4.50 9.66
C VAL A 122 -4.22 3.51 8.54
N THR A 123 -4.16 3.99 7.30
CA THR A 123 -4.35 3.20 6.10
C THR A 123 -3.08 3.16 5.25
N VAL A 124 -3.00 2.24 4.29
CA VAL A 124 -1.91 2.24 3.30
C VAL A 124 -1.94 3.52 2.46
N MET A 125 -3.13 4.04 2.16
CA MET A 125 -3.29 5.29 1.42
C MET A 125 -2.66 6.49 2.13
N ASP A 126 -2.75 6.56 3.47
CA ASP A 126 -2.16 7.65 4.26
C ASP A 126 -0.62 7.63 4.24
N LEU A 127 -0.04 6.44 4.12
CA LEU A 127 1.40 6.20 4.19
C LEU A 127 2.07 6.05 2.83
N TYR A 128 1.28 5.90 1.76
CA TYR A 128 1.81 5.57 0.45
C TYR A 128 2.83 6.61 -0.03
N SER A 129 4.01 6.10 -0.38
CA SER A 129 4.97 6.82 -1.20
C SER A 129 5.69 5.84 -2.15
N PRO A 130 6.20 6.32 -3.29
CA PRO A 130 7.07 5.57 -4.19
C PRO A 130 8.17 4.76 -3.50
N GLU A 131 8.78 5.33 -2.48
CA GLU A 131 9.96 4.79 -1.79
C GLU A 131 9.63 3.59 -0.90
N ILE A 132 8.40 3.53 -0.37
CA ILE A 132 7.95 2.46 0.53
C ILE A 132 6.88 1.56 -0.10
N ALA A 133 6.52 1.77 -1.38
CA ALA A 133 5.49 0.99 -2.07
C ALA A 133 5.74 -0.53 -2.02
N ALA A 134 7.01 -0.96 -2.13
CA ALA A 134 7.39 -2.37 -2.05
C ALA A 134 6.99 -3.04 -0.72
N GLU A 135 7.02 -2.27 0.37
CA GLU A 135 6.66 -2.74 1.71
C GLU A 135 5.17 -3.09 1.81
N PHE A 136 4.32 -2.34 1.11
CA PHE A 136 2.90 -2.65 1.06
C PHE A 136 2.60 -3.84 0.16
N ILE A 137 3.45 -4.13 -0.83
CA ILE A 137 3.35 -5.40 -1.56
C ILE A 137 3.67 -6.54 -0.60
N ASP A 138 4.78 -6.47 0.15
CA ASP A 138 5.15 -7.46 1.19
C ASP A 138 3.97 -7.71 2.15
N LEU A 139 3.31 -6.64 2.61
CA LEU A 139 2.11 -6.73 3.45
C LEU A 139 0.95 -7.44 2.72
N GLY A 140 0.65 -7.03 1.48
CA GLY A 140 -0.47 -7.57 0.70
C GLY A 140 -0.36 -9.07 0.42
N ALA A 141 0.87 -9.58 0.28
CA ALA A 141 1.11 -11.02 0.12
C ALA A 141 1.24 -11.80 1.44
N GLY A 142 1.14 -11.12 2.60
CA GLY A 142 1.25 -11.74 3.91
C GLY A 142 2.68 -12.10 4.35
N ASP A 143 3.72 -11.54 3.73
CA ASP A 143 5.12 -11.75 4.14
C ASP A 143 5.45 -10.98 5.43
N VAL A 144 4.72 -9.90 5.73
CA VAL A 144 4.84 -9.09 6.95
C VAL A 144 3.46 -8.75 7.50
N THR A 145 3.36 -8.55 8.82
CA THR A 145 2.12 -8.08 9.46
C THR A 145 2.05 -6.56 9.51
N SER A 146 0.84 -6.00 9.55
CA SER A 146 0.62 -4.55 9.68
C SER A 146 1.38 -3.93 10.85
N VAL A 147 1.37 -4.58 12.02
CA VAL A 147 2.06 -4.10 13.23
C VAL A 147 3.58 -4.05 13.01
N MET A 148 4.17 -5.13 12.48
CA MET A 148 5.62 -5.17 12.21
C MET A 148 6.03 -4.13 11.17
N LEU A 149 5.21 -3.90 10.15
CA LEU A 149 5.46 -2.88 9.15
C LEU A 149 5.41 -1.49 9.79
N LEU A 150 4.32 -1.16 10.48
CA LEU A 150 4.13 0.16 11.11
C LEU A 150 5.21 0.47 12.15
N ASP A 151 5.61 -0.50 12.98
CA ASP A 151 6.71 -0.34 13.96
C ASP A 151 8.04 0.07 13.30
N ARG A 152 8.22 -0.31 12.03
CA ARG A 152 9.42 -0.01 11.25
C ARG A 152 9.31 1.31 10.49
N ILE A 153 8.19 1.58 9.81
CA ILE A 153 8.06 2.74 8.93
C ILE A 153 7.50 3.99 9.61
N VAL A 154 6.74 3.82 10.71
CA VAL A 154 6.14 4.92 11.48
C VAL A 154 6.19 4.58 12.98
N PRO A 155 7.34 4.67 13.67
CA PRO A 155 7.48 4.14 15.04
C PRO A 155 6.48 4.67 16.08
N GLN A 156 5.96 5.89 15.89
CA GLN A 156 4.97 6.55 16.76
C GLN A 156 3.52 6.42 16.25
N TRP A 157 3.24 5.42 15.43
CA TRP A 157 1.91 5.24 14.83
C TRP A 157 0.82 5.00 15.88
N ARG A 158 1.17 4.38 17.02
CA ARG A 158 0.21 4.05 18.09
C ARG A 158 -0.33 5.29 18.79
N GLU A 159 0.48 6.33 18.91
CA GLU A 159 0.04 7.61 19.48
C GLU A 159 -0.65 8.47 18.43
N THR A 160 -0.19 8.39 17.18
CA THR A 160 -0.62 9.29 16.10
C THR A 160 -1.97 8.90 15.50
N TYR A 161 -2.25 7.59 15.41
CA TYR A 161 -3.41 7.07 14.69
C TYR A 161 -4.39 6.31 15.58
N LYS A 162 -4.28 6.44 16.90
CA LYS A 162 -5.23 5.83 17.83
C LYS A 162 -6.63 6.38 17.53
N SER A 163 -7.59 5.49 17.31
CA SER A 163 -8.98 5.92 17.19
C SER A 163 -9.53 6.31 18.56
N GLU A 164 -10.11 7.50 18.65
CA GLU A 164 -10.88 7.97 19.81
C GLU A 164 -12.18 7.20 20.01
N TYR A 165 -12.54 6.32 19.07
CA TYR A 165 -13.76 5.53 19.07
C TYR A 165 -13.47 4.03 18.87
N GLU A 166 -14.31 3.18 19.45
CA GLU A 166 -14.29 1.74 19.24
C GLU A 166 -15.67 1.20 18.83
N VAL A 167 -15.68 0.11 18.08
CA VAL A 167 -16.90 -0.59 17.70
C VAL A 167 -17.26 -1.57 18.82
N VAL A 168 -18.49 -1.50 19.30
CA VAL A 168 -19.10 -2.44 20.24
C VAL A 168 -20.37 -3.02 19.65
N ILE A 169 -20.76 -4.22 20.09
CA ILE A 169 -22.08 -4.76 19.77
C ILE A 169 -23.08 -4.17 20.78
N ALA A 170 -24.06 -3.43 20.29
CA ALA A 170 -25.12 -2.85 21.12
C ALA A 170 -26.15 -3.93 21.52
N GLU A 171 -27.10 -3.57 22.40
CA GLU A 171 -28.12 -4.50 22.91
C GLU A 171 -29.02 -5.08 21.82
N ASP A 172 -29.12 -4.40 20.68
CA ASP A 172 -29.84 -4.83 19.49
C ASP A 172 -29.06 -5.85 18.63
N GLY A 173 -27.83 -6.19 19.03
CA GLY A 173 -26.93 -7.08 18.29
C GLY A 173 -26.23 -6.40 17.11
N LEU A 174 -26.40 -5.09 16.91
CA LEU A 174 -25.79 -4.34 15.82
C LEU A 174 -24.48 -3.66 16.24
N PRO A 175 -23.54 -3.45 15.30
CA PRO A 175 -22.35 -2.64 15.56
C PRO A 175 -22.72 -1.19 15.88
N SER A 176 -22.21 -0.67 17.00
CA SER A 176 -22.31 0.72 17.43
C SER A 176 -20.94 1.28 17.74
N LEU A 177 -20.73 2.57 17.51
CA LEU A 177 -19.52 3.28 17.92
C LEU A 177 -19.70 3.89 19.31
N ARG A 178 -18.67 3.80 20.14
CA ARG A 178 -18.57 4.57 21.39
C ARG A 178 -17.20 5.20 21.53
N PRO A 179 -17.06 6.34 22.23
CA PRO A 179 -15.76 6.85 22.61
C PRO A 179 -14.97 5.78 23.38
N ARG A 180 -13.68 5.65 23.07
CA ARG A 180 -12.77 4.74 23.75
C ARG A 180 -12.39 5.38 25.11
N GLY A 181 -12.59 4.65 26.20
CA GLY A 181 -12.19 5.04 27.56
C GLY A 181 -10.73 4.74 27.87
#